data_AF-A0A519RH69-F1
#
_entry.id   AF-A0A519RH69-F1
#
_cell.length_a   1.000
_cell.length_b   1.000
_cell.length_c   1.000
_cell.angle_alpha   90.00
_cell.angle_beta   90.00
_cell.angle_gamma   90.00
#
_symmetry.space_group_name_H-M   'P 1'
#
loop_
_entity.id
_entity.type
_entity.pdbx_description
1 polymer ?
#
loop_
_entity_poly.entity_id
_entity_poly.type
_entity_poly.pdbx_seq_one_letter_code
_entity_poly.pdbx_strand_id
1 'polypeptide(L)'
;MKSSFLILLIFTIGICNSQNERQKRKAFELNLPIDTEQYYAMEVEETPFLVKEKILQIYLGEKVFLETEIKGDTIYSMKSVEKNLHPEKTIEVEFSQDASNKSNISMFLNVKNPFDKTLNHDALMFTAKGQKWQRTSIIPIRPKLQNFETWGYTIITLVLDHWRFEK
;
A
#
# COMPACT_ATOMS: atom_id res chain seq x y z
N MET A 1 63.20 -14.29 -16.22
CA MET A 1 61.85 -14.90 -16.24
C MET A 1 61.01 -14.21 -15.18
N LYS A 2 60.14 -13.27 -15.59
CA LYS A 2 59.30 -12.51 -14.65
C LYS A 2 57.94 -13.19 -14.55
N SER A 3 57.60 -13.60 -13.33
CA SER A 3 56.33 -14.20 -12.96
C SER A 3 55.21 -13.16 -13.10
N SER A 4 54.18 -13.49 -13.90
CA SER A 4 52.94 -12.72 -13.95
C SER A 4 51.94 -13.37 -13.01
N PHE A 5 51.71 -12.72 -11.86
CA PHE A 5 50.69 -13.10 -10.89
C PHE A 5 49.34 -12.54 -11.36
N LEU A 6 48.42 -13.43 -11.77
CA LEU A 6 47.06 -13.09 -12.15
C LEU A 6 46.22 -12.94 -10.87
N ILE A 7 45.88 -11.71 -10.50
CA ILE A 7 44.86 -11.43 -9.46
C ILE A 7 43.57 -11.08 -10.19
N LEU A 8 42.68 -12.06 -10.33
CA LEU A 8 41.30 -11.85 -10.72
C LEU A 8 40.50 -11.56 -9.44
N LEU A 9 40.34 -10.27 -9.10
CA LEU A 9 39.57 -9.87 -7.93
C LEU A 9 38.07 -9.94 -8.25
N ILE A 10 37.39 -10.77 -7.46
CA ILE A 10 35.94 -11.01 -7.44
C ILE A 10 35.21 -9.71 -7.12
N PHE A 11 34.43 -9.18 -8.08
CA PHE A 11 33.50 -8.06 -7.88
C PHE A 11 32.06 -8.52 -8.18
N THR A 12 31.55 -9.46 -7.38
CA THR A 12 30.15 -9.90 -7.48
C THR A 12 29.52 -10.02 -6.09
N ILE A 13 29.53 -8.93 -5.33
CA ILE A 13 28.72 -8.82 -4.11
C ILE A 13 28.04 -7.45 -4.16
N GLY A 14 26.81 -7.40 -4.67
CA GLY A 14 26.07 -6.14 -4.74
C GLY A 14 24.69 -6.18 -5.41
N ILE A 15 24.33 -7.26 -6.11
CA ILE A 15 23.05 -7.33 -6.84
C ILE A 15 22.14 -8.40 -6.20
N CYS A 16 21.63 -8.19 -4.97
CA CYS A 16 20.62 -9.11 -4.41
C CYS A 16 19.47 -8.49 -3.62
N ASN A 17 19.42 -7.17 -3.38
CA ASN A 17 18.37 -6.61 -2.49
C ASN A 17 17.18 -5.93 -3.20
N SER A 18 17.17 -5.84 -4.54
CA SER A 18 16.10 -5.17 -5.32
C SER A 18 15.06 -6.15 -5.91
N GLN A 19 15.32 -7.45 -5.92
CA GLN A 19 14.49 -8.41 -6.67
C GLN A 19 13.03 -8.52 -6.22
N ASN A 20 12.72 -8.13 -4.98
CA ASN A 20 11.36 -8.19 -4.42
C ASN A 20 10.67 -6.82 -4.40
N GLU A 21 11.33 -5.76 -4.87
CA GLU A 21 10.73 -4.42 -4.88
C GLU A 21 9.67 -4.31 -5.99
N ARG A 22 8.48 -3.83 -5.62
CA ARG A 22 7.36 -3.59 -6.54
C ARG A 22 7.01 -2.11 -6.50
N GLN A 23 7.86 -1.28 -7.09
CA GLN A 23 7.74 0.18 -6.99
C GLN A 23 6.46 0.71 -7.64
N LYS A 24 6.05 0.12 -8.78
CA LYS A 24 4.90 0.57 -9.58
C LYS A 24 3.82 -0.49 -9.72
N ARG A 25 2.58 -0.02 -9.80
CA ARG A 25 1.44 -0.80 -10.29
C ARG A 25 1.47 -0.80 -11.81
N LYS A 26 1.11 -1.93 -12.43
CA LYS A 26 0.90 -1.99 -13.88
C LYS A 26 -0.32 -1.16 -14.25
N ALA A 27 -0.41 -0.70 -15.49
CA ALA A 27 -1.62 -0.06 -15.99
C ALA A 27 -2.81 -1.04 -15.95
N PHE A 28 -4.00 -0.54 -15.65
CA PHE A 28 -5.23 -1.33 -15.62
C PHE A 28 -6.46 -0.43 -15.83
N GLU A 29 -7.57 -1.06 -16.19
CA GLU A 29 -8.88 -0.40 -16.26
C GLU A 29 -9.58 -0.54 -14.90
N LEU A 30 -9.86 0.59 -14.26
CA LEU A 30 -10.59 0.64 -13.01
C LEU A 30 -12.08 0.74 -13.32
N ASN A 31 -12.81 -0.35 -13.05
CA ASN A 31 -14.26 -0.44 -13.25
C ASN A 31 -14.98 -0.64 -11.91
N LEU A 32 -15.79 0.33 -11.52
CA LEU A 32 -16.43 0.39 -10.20
C LEU A 32 -17.95 0.46 -10.35
N PRO A 33 -18.72 -0.50 -9.81
CA PRO A 33 -20.14 -0.28 -9.59
C PRO A 33 -20.34 0.85 -8.58
N ILE A 34 -21.25 1.77 -8.89
CA ILE A 34 -21.70 2.84 -7.97
C ILE A 34 -23.05 2.45 -7.37
N ASP A 35 -23.95 1.90 -8.20
CA ASP A 35 -25.25 1.36 -7.83
C ASP A 35 -25.72 0.34 -8.88
N THR A 36 -27.03 0.07 -8.95
CA THR A 36 -27.62 -0.88 -9.91
C THR A 36 -27.49 -0.45 -11.38
N GLU A 37 -27.35 0.84 -11.66
CA GLU A 37 -27.40 1.42 -13.01
C GLU A 37 -26.11 2.14 -13.39
N GLN A 38 -25.36 2.65 -12.41
CA GLN A 38 -24.21 3.51 -12.62
C GLN A 38 -22.88 2.78 -12.36
N TYR A 39 -21.92 3.03 -13.25
CA TYR A 39 -20.53 2.56 -13.13
C TYR A 39 -19.58 3.73 -13.33
N TYR A 40 -18.47 3.71 -12.61
CA TYR A 40 -17.32 4.56 -12.87
C TYR A 40 -16.24 3.72 -13.57
N ALA A 41 -15.72 4.24 -14.67
CA ALA A 41 -14.63 3.63 -15.43
C ALA A 41 -13.52 4.66 -15.62
N MET A 42 -12.27 4.26 -15.43
CA MET A 42 -11.11 5.05 -15.86
C MET A 42 -9.92 4.15 -16.18
N GLU A 43 -9.06 4.61 -17.07
CA GLU A 43 -7.75 4.03 -17.25
C GLU A 43 -6.81 4.54 -16.15
N VAL A 44 -6.19 3.62 -15.43
CA VAL A 44 -5.12 3.91 -14.48
C VAL A 44 -3.82 3.55 -15.18
N GLU A 45 -3.01 4.56 -15.47
CA GLU A 45 -1.67 4.36 -16.05
C GLU A 45 -0.72 3.67 -15.07
N GLU A 46 0.41 3.19 -15.59
CA GLU A 46 1.49 2.66 -14.76
C GLU A 46 2.03 3.76 -13.82
N THR A 47 1.78 3.61 -12.53
CA THR A 47 2.14 4.61 -11.53
C THR A 47 2.77 3.97 -10.29
N PRO A 48 3.61 4.69 -9.53
CA PRO A 48 4.12 4.21 -8.25
C PRO A 48 3.00 3.87 -7.25
N PHE A 49 3.24 2.88 -6.39
CA PHE A 49 2.39 2.67 -5.20
C PHE A 49 2.59 3.80 -4.18
N LEU A 50 3.86 4.07 -3.87
CA LEU A 50 4.25 5.22 -3.06
C LEU A 50 4.45 6.43 -3.96
N VAL A 51 3.45 7.31 -4.02
CA VAL A 51 3.45 8.51 -4.90
C VAL A 51 4.40 9.60 -4.41
N LYS A 52 4.70 9.57 -3.10
CA LYS A 52 5.76 10.31 -2.42
C LYS A 52 6.29 9.45 -1.27
N GLU A 53 7.36 9.90 -0.63
CA GLU A 53 7.91 9.22 0.54
C GLU A 53 6.81 8.97 1.60
N LYS A 54 6.58 7.68 1.93
CA LYS A 54 5.57 7.23 2.91
C LYS A 54 4.13 7.67 2.61
N ILE A 55 3.82 7.98 1.35
CA ILE A 55 2.45 8.29 0.89
C ILE A 55 2.02 7.18 -0.06
N LEU A 56 1.20 6.25 0.43
CA LEU A 56 0.61 5.19 -0.38
C LEU A 56 -0.66 5.72 -1.05
N GLN A 57 -0.76 5.55 -2.36
CA GLN A 57 -2.04 5.59 -3.05
C GLN A 57 -2.48 4.16 -3.38
N ILE A 58 -3.74 3.82 -3.10
CA ILE A 58 -4.30 2.49 -3.38
C ILE A 58 -5.65 2.60 -4.11
N TYR A 59 -5.85 1.73 -5.08
CA TYR A 59 -7.06 1.59 -5.88
C TYR A 59 -7.80 0.31 -5.53
N LEU A 60 -9.07 0.23 -5.92
CA LEU A 60 -9.89 -0.94 -5.63
C LEU A 60 -9.27 -2.23 -6.19
N GLY A 61 -9.29 -3.29 -5.39
CA GLY A 61 -8.81 -4.62 -5.74
C GLY A 61 -7.31 -4.81 -5.47
N GLU A 62 -6.62 -3.76 -5.05
CA GLU A 62 -5.19 -3.86 -4.76
C GLU A 62 -4.93 -4.40 -3.35
N LYS A 63 -3.90 -5.24 -3.28
CA LYS A 63 -3.21 -5.61 -2.05
C LYS A 63 -1.73 -5.21 -2.17
N VAL A 64 -1.26 -4.42 -1.22
CA VAL A 64 0.08 -3.83 -1.20
C VAL A 64 0.81 -4.23 0.08
N PHE A 65 2.05 -4.68 -0.08
CA PHE A 65 2.96 -4.96 1.03
C PHE A 65 3.95 -3.81 1.17
N LEU A 66 3.94 -3.13 2.30
CA LEU A 66 4.85 -2.03 2.61
C LEU A 66 5.90 -2.50 3.59
N GLU A 67 7.07 -2.89 3.09
CA GLU A 67 8.21 -3.21 3.93
C GLU A 67 8.81 -1.91 4.49
N THR A 68 9.00 -1.88 5.81
CA THR A 68 9.41 -0.68 6.53
C THR A 68 10.80 -0.81 7.13
N GLU A 69 11.49 0.32 7.27
CA GLU A 69 12.67 0.45 8.13
C GLU A 69 12.29 1.27 9.35
N ILE A 70 12.51 0.73 10.55
CA ILE A 70 12.28 1.43 11.81
C ILE A 70 13.61 1.91 12.37
N LYS A 71 13.67 3.19 12.76
CA LYS A 71 14.79 3.76 13.53
C LYS A 71 14.24 4.33 14.84
N GLY A 72 14.54 3.68 15.95
CA GLY A 72 13.95 3.98 17.25
C GLY A 72 12.42 3.83 17.20
N ASP A 73 11.71 4.91 17.47
CA ASP A 73 10.24 4.93 17.51
C ASP A 73 9.61 5.54 16.25
N THR A 74 10.35 5.57 15.14
CA THR A 74 9.90 6.19 13.89
C THR A 74 9.96 5.21 12.72
N ILE A 75 8.92 5.21 11.89
CA ILE A 75 8.93 4.60 10.56
C ILE A 75 9.79 5.51 9.67
N TYR A 76 11.05 5.12 9.50
CA TYR A 76 12.06 5.91 8.81
C TYR A 76 11.79 5.90 7.31
N SER A 77 11.70 4.72 6.72
CA SER A 77 11.47 4.52 5.28
C SER A 77 10.44 3.42 5.03
N MET A 78 9.85 3.44 3.83
CA MET A 78 8.90 2.44 3.36
C MET A 78 9.17 2.15 1.89
N LYS A 79 9.04 0.90 1.48
CA LYS A 79 9.04 0.48 0.07
C LYS A 79 7.92 -0.53 -0.16
N SER A 80 7.31 -0.49 -1.34
CA SER A 80 6.36 -1.52 -1.75
C SER A 80 7.10 -2.75 -2.27
N VAL A 81 6.66 -3.94 -1.87
CA VAL A 81 7.28 -5.22 -2.25
C VAL A 81 6.27 -6.17 -2.88
N GLU A 82 6.74 -7.07 -3.73
CA GLU A 82 5.90 -8.06 -4.43
C GLU A 82 5.38 -9.12 -3.46
N LYS A 83 6.26 -9.63 -2.59
CA LYS A 83 5.95 -10.65 -1.59
C LYS A 83 6.30 -10.19 -0.19
N ASN A 84 5.48 -10.56 0.78
CA ASN A 84 5.78 -10.38 2.20
C ASN A 84 6.80 -11.43 2.68
N LEU A 85 8.09 -11.20 2.42
CA LEU A 85 9.19 -12.06 2.87
C LEU A 85 9.61 -11.77 4.33
N HIS A 86 9.14 -10.64 4.88
CA HIS A 86 9.53 -10.11 6.19
C HIS A 86 8.28 -9.66 6.97
N PRO A 87 7.44 -10.60 7.43
CA PRO A 87 6.15 -10.30 8.04
C PRO A 87 6.25 -9.45 9.31
N GLU A 88 7.40 -9.45 9.98
CA GLU A 88 7.68 -8.67 11.19
C GLU A 88 7.85 -7.17 10.96
N LYS A 89 8.12 -6.76 9.71
CA LYS A 89 8.35 -5.35 9.33
C LYS A 89 7.53 -4.89 8.12
N THR A 90 6.55 -5.68 7.70
CA THR A 90 5.74 -5.42 6.51
C THR A 90 4.29 -5.13 6.89
N ILE A 91 3.83 -3.91 6.61
CA ILE A 91 2.42 -3.54 6.72
C ILE A 91 1.71 -4.12 5.50
N GLU A 92 0.61 -4.85 5.71
CA GLU A 92 -0.25 -5.30 4.61
C GLU A 92 -1.42 -4.35 4.49
N VAL A 93 -1.67 -3.83 3.28
CA VAL A 93 -2.80 -2.95 2.99
C VAL A 93 -3.61 -3.58 1.87
N GLU A 94 -4.92 -3.71 2.07
CA GLU A 94 -5.83 -4.25 1.07
C GLU A 94 -7.06 -3.35 0.98
N PHE A 95 -7.43 -2.99 -0.25
CA PHE A 95 -8.60 -2.17 -0.52
C PHE A 95 -9.56 -2.91 -1.45
N SER A 96 -10.73 -3.25 -0.95
CA SER A 96 -11.69 -4.13 -1.63
C SER A 96 -13.12 -3.59 -1.56
N GLN A 97 -14.00 -4.24 -2.30
CA GLN A 97 -15.42 -3.89 -2.41
C GLN A 97 -16.22 -5.18 -2.41
N ASP A 98 -17.30 -5.20 -1.63
CA ASP A 98 -18.39 -6.14 -1.80
C ASP A 98 -19.49 -5.44 -2.59
N ALA A 99 -19.72 -5.93 -3.81
CA ALA A 99 -20.78 -5.50 -4.70
C ALA A 99 -21.74 -6.66 -5.05
N SER A 100 -21.78 -7.71 -4.21
CA SER A 100 -22.68 -8.86 -4.38
C SER A 100 -24.15 -8.41 -4.40
N ASN A 101 -24.49 -7.40 -3.59
CA ASN A 101 -25.73 -6.65 -3.71
C ASN A 101 -25.47 -5.27 -4.32
N LYS A 102 -25.81 -5.10 -5.60
CA LYS A 102 -25.63 -3.82 -6.32
C LYS A 102 -26.40 -2.63 -5.73
N SER A 103 -27.42 -2.88 -4.90
CA SER A 103 -28.15 -1.83 -4.16
C SER A 103 -27.49 -1.44 -2.82
N ASN A 104 -26.51 -2.23 -2.36
CA ASN A 104 -25.82 -1.99 -1.10
C ASN A 104 -24.35 -2.38 -1.24
N ILE A 105 -23.58 -1.46 -1.83
CA ILE A 105 -22.15 -1.60 -2.01
C ILE A 105 -21.43 -1.28 -0.70
N SER A 106 -20.47 -2.12 -0.33
CA SER A 106 -19.58 -1.88 0.80
C SER A 106 -18.14 -1.83 0.35
N MET A 107 -17.41 -0.78 0.73
CA MET A 107 -15.97 -0.65 0.51
C MET A 107 -15.24 -1.01 1.79
N PHE A 108 -14.12 -1.70 1.68
CA PHE A 108 -13.31 -2.15 2.82
C PHE A 108 -11.85 -1.74 2.65
N LEU A 109 -11.28 -1.12 3.68
CA LEU A 109 -9.82 -0.99 3.82
C LEU A 109 -9.39 -1.87 4.99
N ASN A 110 -8.52 -2.83 4.71
CA ASN A 110 -7.86 -3.66 5.70
C ASN A 110 -6.39 -3.26 5.80
N VAL A 111 -5.94 -2.91 7.01
CA VAL A 111 -4.52 -2.62 7.28
C VAL A 111 -4.04 -3.49 8.43
N LYS A 112 -3.02 -4.31 8.15
CA LYS A 112 -2.39 -5.21 9.13
C LYS A 112 -1.11 -4.59 9.68
N ASN A 113 -1.08 -4.42 10.99
CA ASN A 113 0.05 -3.90 11.73
C ASN A 113 1.01 -5.05 12.14
N PRO A 114 2.25 -5.09 11.63
CA PRO A 114 3.21 -6.13 11.97
C PRO A 114 3.97 -5.85 13.28
N PHE A 115 3.79 -4.68 13.89
CA PHE A 115 4.63 -4.17 14.97
C PHE A 115 4.03 -4.44 16.36
N ASP A 116 4.87 -4.31 17.38
CA ASP A 116 4.50 -4.42 18.80
C ASP A 116 3.96 -3.09 19.38
N LYS A 117 3.63 -2.14 18.51
CA LYS A 117 3.14 -0.80 18.86
C LYS A 117 1.87 -0.49 18.08
N THR A 118 1.00 0.33 18.63
CA THR A 118 -0.18 0.81 17.90
C THR A 118 0.27 1.65 16.71
N LEU A 119 -0.15 1.23 15.51
CA LEU A 119 0.11 1.92 14.25
C LEU A 119 -1.06 2.85 13.92
N ASN A 120 -0.75 4.07 13.50
CA ASN A 120 -1.73 5.04 13.08
C ASN A 120 -1.29 5.67 11.75
N HIS A 121 -2.25 6.10 10.93
CA HIS A 121 -2.04 6.81 9.68
C HIS A 121 -3.26 7.69 9.40
N ASP A 122 -3.07 8.70 8.58
CA ASP A 122 -4.15 9.52 8.07
C ASP A 122 -4.66 8.92 6.75
N ALA A 123 -5.87 9.30 6.34
CA ALA A 123 -6.43 8.87 5.08
C ALA A 123 -7.23 9.97 4.37
N LEU A 124 -7.04 10.04 3.06
CA LEU A 124 -7.82 10.83 2.11
C LEU A 124 -8.53 9.88 1.15
N MET A 125 -9.80 10.16 0.85
CA MET A 125 -10.59 9.42 -0.12
C MET A 125 -11.00 10.31 -1.29
N PHE A 126 -11.03 9.73 -2.48
CA PHE A 126 -11.68 10.32 -3.65
C PHE A 126 -12.88 9.47 -4.02
N THR A 127 -14.10 10.00 -3.87
CA THR A 127 -15.34 9.24 -4.05
C THR A 127 -15.96 9.45 -5.43
N ALA A 128 -16.60 8.42 -5.97
CA ALA A 128 -17.22 8.49 -7.30
C ALA A 128 -18.33 9.55 -7.38
N LYS A 129 -19.14 9.68 -6.32
CA LYS A 129 -20.22 10.67 -6.25
C LYS A 129 -19.73 12.08 -5.94
N GLY A 130 -18.68 12.21 -5.12
CA GLY A 130 -18.20 13.50 -4.63
C GLY A 130 -17.20 14.18 -5.55
N GLN A 131 -16.45 13.41 -6.36
CA GLN A 131 -15.43 13.90 -7.30
C GLN A 131 -14.45 14.91 -6.67
N LYS A 132 -14.14 14.71 -5.39
CA LYS A 132 -13.24 15.57 -4.61
C LYS A 132 -12.55 14.78 -3.50
N TRP A 133 -11.34 15.20 -3.15
CA TRP A 133 -10.60 14.67 -2.02
C TRP A 133 -11.24 15.07 -0.69
N GLN A 134 -11.43 14.11 0.20
CA GLN A 134 -11.98 14.32 1.54
C GLN A 134 -11.19 13.51 2.56
N ARG A 135 -10.94 14.09 3.73
CA ARG A 135 -10.34 13.35 4.85
C ARG A 135 -11.37 12.38 5.44
N THR A 136 -10.88 11.23 5.89
CA THR A 136 -11.65 10.29 6.71
C THR A 136 -10.91 10.02 8.00
N SER A 137 -11.64 9.66 9.05
CA SER A 137 -11.06 9.08 10.24
C SER A 137 -10.62 7.65 9.98
N ILE A 138 -9.55 7.24 10.66
CA ILE A 138 -9.04 5.87 10.69
C ILE A 138 -8.91 5.46 12.15
N ILE A 139 -9.26 4.21 12.45
CA ILE A 139 -9.11 3.63 13.77
C ILE A 139 -7.64 3.20 13.95
N PRO A 140 -7.00 3.57 15.07
CA PRO A 140 -5.65 3.09 15.38
C PRO A 140 -5.56 1.56 15.39
N ILE A 141 -4.51 1.03 14.76
CA ILE A 141 -4.34 -0.40 14.54
C ILE A 141 -3.46 -0.95 15.65
N ARG A 142 -4.06 -1.74 16.53
CA ARG A 142 -3.38 -2.33 17.69
C ARG A 142 -2.19 -3.23 17.27
N PRO A 143 -1.20 -3.44 18.17
CA PRO A 143 -0.06 -4.31 17.92
C PRO A 143 -0.45 -5.67 17.38
N LYS A 144 0.24 -6.14 16.32
CA LYS A 144 0.05 -7.46 15.67
C LYS A 144 -1.38 -7.77 15.20
N LEU A 145 -2.24 -6.75 15.10
CA LEU A 145 -3.63 -6.89 14.68
C LEU A 145 -3.87 -6.19 13.34
N GLN A 146 -5.10 -6.29 12.85
CA GLN A 146 -5.56 -5.60 11.66
C GLN A 146 -6.85 -4.83 11.95
N ASN A 147 -7.06 -3.70 11.28
CA ASN A 147 -8.33 -2.97 11.32
C ASN A 147 -9.14 -3.23 10.05
N PHE A 148 -10.44 -2.98 10.15
CA PHE A 148 -11.37 -3.01 9.02
C PHE A 148 -12.15 -1.72 9.02
N GLU A 149 -11.81 -0.81 8.11
CA GLU A 149 -12.63 0.35 7.84
C GLU A 149 -13.67 -0.01 6.79
N THR A 150 -14.91 0.48 6.95
CA THR A 150 -16.02 0.18 6.04
C THR A 150 -16.76 1.44 5.64
N TRP A 151 -17.08 1.57 4.36
CA TRP A 151 -17.89 2.67 3.83
C TRP A 151 -19.01 2.16 2.92
N GLY A 152 -20.22 2.69 3.08
CA GLY A 152 -21.39 2.32 2.26
C GLY A 152 -21.52 3.09 0.95
N TYR A 153 -20.40 3.48 0.34
CA TYR A 153 -20.38 4.23 -0.92
C TYR A 153 -19.07 3.99 -1.69
N THR A 154 -19.14 4.06 -3.01
CA THR A 154 -18.00 3.78 -3.88
C THR A 154 -16.90 4.84 -3.78
N ILE A 155 -15.72 4.39 -3.37
CA ILE A 155 -14.48 5.16 -3.30
C ILE A 155 -13.61 4.72 -4.49
N ILE A 156 -13.12 5.68 -5.27
CA ILE A 156 -12.27 5.43 -6.44
C ILE A 156 -10.86 5.05 -5.99
N THR A 157 -10.29 5.82 -5.06
CA THR A 157 -8.93 5.63 -4.54
C THR A 157 -8.80 6.20 -3.15
N LEU A 158 -7.86 5.63 -2.38
CA LEU A 158 -7.44 6.11 -1.08
C LEU A 158 -5.98 6.56 -1.12
N VAL A 159 -5.65 7.59 -0.36
CA VAL A 159 -4.28 8.00 -0.05
C VAL A 159 -4.07 7.86 1.45
N LEU A 160 -3.01 7.14 1.84
CA LEU A 160 -2.65 6.80 3.21
C LEU A 160 -1.28 7.42 3.50
N ASP A 161 -1.23 8.32 4.47
CA ASP A 161 -0.02 9.08 4.80
C ASP A 161 0.15 9.29 6.31
N HIS A 162 1.20 10.03 6.71
CA HIS A 162 1.52 10.32 8.11
C HIS A 162 1.58 9.08 9.03
N TRP A 163 2.09 7.97 8.51
CA TRP A 163 2.32 6.72 9.25
C TRP A 163 3.17 6.96 10.50
N ARG A 164 2.69 6.51 11.66
CA ARG A 164 3.31 6.76 12.96
C ARG A 164 2.94 5.70 13.99
N PHE A 165 3.78 5.56 15.01
CA PHE A 165 3.41 4.84 16.23
C PHE A 165 2.74 5.79 17.21
N GLU A 166 1.68 5.33 17.88
CA GLU A 166 1.18 6.05 19.04
C GLU A 166 2.19 5.98 20.19
N LYS A 167 2.23 7.05 20.98
CA LYS A 167 3.12 7.18 22.15
C LYS A 167 2.53 6.48 23.36
#